data_AF-A0A7S3D2G9-F1
#
_entry.id   AF-A0A7S3D2G9-F1
#
_cell.length_a   1.000
_cell.length_b   1.000
_cell.length_c   1.000
_cell.angle_alpha   90.00
_cell.angle_beta   90.00
_cell.angle_gamma   90.00
#
_symmetry.space_group_name_H-M   'P 1'
#
loop_
_entity.id
_entity.type
_entity.pdbx_description
1 polymer ?
#
loop_
_entity_poly.entity_id
_entity_poly.type
_entity_poly.pdbx_seq_one_letter_code
_entity_poly.pdbx_strand_id
1 'polypeptide(L)'
;ASSRRPNNVRTKSWRDSCVDAIGNILDSASGIEGLKLSTPRDVQKSFLEWLREREYWSTEGLNLLTERLDVLQQRIKQQKADKIRMQDRIASVSQALATRTKECALQATQVSDLKAEIEKLKSSLKAVKQKNNKYARASDSCVPQPSLQEENQKLKQENKALRLKTDNIMKKARILGQCRDDVDNQIKILMQKFNMHLAEASLDKSKTSPTHSSAEQSSIRLPNGLDIDEI
;
A
#
# COMPACT_ATOMS: atom_id res chain seq x y z
N ALA A 1 59.36 -42.33 3.38
CA ALA A 1 59.27 -41.47 2.19
C ALA A 1 58.46 -42.17 1.10
N SER A 2 57.16 -41.89 1.03
CA SER A 2 56.35 -42.03 -0.21
C SER A 2 55.07 -41.22 -0.01
N SER A 3 55.16 -39.93 -0.37
CA SER A 3 54.03 -39.03 -0.47
C SER A 3 53.17 -39.47 -1.65
N ARG A 4 52.11 -40.26 -1.38
CA ARG A 4 51.00 -40.40 -2.31
C ARG A 4 50.19 -39.11 -2.26
N ARG A 5 50.46 -38.20 -3.19
CA ARG A 5 49.58 -37.05 -3.44
C ARG A 5 48.17 -37.57 -3.77
N PRO A 6 47.10 -37.01 -3.18
CA PRO A 6 45.75 -37.33 -3.59
C PRO A 6 45.58 -36.99 -5.08
N ASN A 7 44.94 -37.89 -5.83
CA ASN A 7 44.59 -37.68 -7.22
C ASN A 7 43.86 -36.34 -7.35
N ASN A 8 44.41 -35.43 -8.17
CA ASN A 8 43.72 -34.23 -8.62
C ASN A 8 42.43 -34.69 -9.31
N VAL A 9 41.31 -34.65 -8.60
CA VAL A 9 40.02 -34.36 -9.23
C VAL A 9 40.26 -33.02 -9.89
N ARG A 10 40.43 -33.04 -11.22
CA ARG A 10 40.62 -31.85 -12.05
C ARG A 10 39.38 -31.00 -11.84
N THR A 11 39.43 -30.11 -10.84
CA THR A 11 38.39 -29.14 -10.55
C THR A 11 38.21 -28.39 -11.84
N LYS A 12 37.05 -28.60 -12.49
CA LYS A 12 36.66 -27.95 -13.73
C LYS A 12 36.91 -26.46 -13.52
N SER A 13 37.94 -25.93 -14.19
CA SER A 13 38.34 -24.57 -13.90
C SER A 13 37.21 -23.65 -14.33
N TRP A 14 37.08 -22.48 -13.71
CA TRP A 14 36.05 -21.51 -14.12
C TRP A 14 36.14 -21.21 -15.63
N ARG A 15 37.35 -21.32 -16.21
CA ARG A 15 37.60 -21.24 -17.64
C ARG A 15 36.94 -22.38 -18.42
N ASP A 16 37.03 -23.63 -17.96
CA ASP A 16 36.38 -24.79 -18.60
C ASP A 16 34.85 -24.70 -18.51
N SER A 17 34.33 -24.18 -17.39
CA SER A 17 32.89 -23.93 -17.24
C SER A 17 32.38 -22.81 -18.15
N CYS A 18 33.16 -21.75 -18.37
CA CYS A 18 32.83 -20.70 -19.34
C CYS A 18 32.90 -21.19 -20.79
N VAL A 19 33.86 -22.06 -21.12
CA VAL A 19 33.99 -22.70 -22.43
C VAL A 19 32.75 -23.55 -22.76
N ASP A 20 32.30 -24.37 -21.82
CA ASP A 20 31.10 -25.20 -22.00
C ASP A 20 29.83 -24.35 -22.10
N ALA A 21 29.71 -23.28 -21.30
CA ALA A 21 28.56 -22.39 -21.36
C ALA A 21 28.45 -21.67 -22.72
N ILE A 22 29.58 -21.16 -23.23
CA ILE A 22 29.61 -20.51 -24.54
C ILE A 22 29.39 -21.55 -25.65
N GLY A 23 29.95 -22.75 -25.54
CA GLY A 23 29.72 -23.84 -26.48
C GLY A 23 28.25 -24.22 -26.58
N ASN A 24 27.55 -24.34 -25.45
CA ASN A 24 26.11 -24.63 -25.42
C ASN A 24 25.25 -23.50 -26.02
N ILE A 25 25.64 -22.24 -25.80
CA ILE A 25 24.96 -21.08 -26.40
C ILE A 25 25.15 -21.09 -27.92
N LEU A 26 26.35 -21.41 -28.40
CA LEU A 26 26.65 -21.51 -29.83
C LEU A 26 25.95 -22.68 -30.51
N ASP A 27 25.92 -23.86 -29.88
CA ASP A 27 25.17 -25.05 -30.36
C ASP A 27 23.68 -24.69 -30.52
N SER A 28 23.11 -24.02 -29.51
CA SER A 28 21.71 -23.57 -29.52
C SER A 28 21.41 -22.45 -30.55
N ALA A 29 22.38 -21.57 -30.82
CA ALA A 29 22.19 -20.41 -31.69
C ALA A 29 22.56 -20.66 -33.17
N SER A 30 23.36 -21.68 -33.45
CA SER A 30 23.78 -22.04 -34.82
C SER A 30 22.95 -23.18 -35.42
N GLY A 31 22.28 -24.00 -34.60
CA GLY A 31 21.52 -25.16 -35.07
C GLY A 31 22.41 -26.30 -35.58
N ILE A 32 23.72 -26.22 -35.36
CA ILE A 32 24.69 -27.23 -35.75
C ILE A 32 24.86 -28.20 -34.58
N GLU A 33 24.10 -29.30 -34.56
CA GLU A 33 24.25 -30.34 -33.53
C GLU A 33 25.69 -30.90 -33.50
N GLY A 34 26.38 -30.74 -32.38
CA GLY A 34 27.62 -31.45 -32.10
C GLY A 34 28.91 -30.64 -32.24
N LEU A 35 28.85 -29.32 -32.00
CA LEU A 35 30.07 -28.50 -31.90
C LEU A 35 30.91 -28.92 -30.68
N LYS A 36 31.79 -29.91 -30.86
CA LYS A 36 32.82 -30.30 -29.87
C LYS A 36 33.93 -29.24 -29.84
N LEU A 37 33.66 -28.14 -29.13
CA LEU A 37 34.62 -27.08 -28.89
C LEU A 37 35.58 -27.53 -27.77
N SER A 38 36.61 -28.29 -28.16
CA SER A 38 37.54 -28.94 -27.23
C SER A 38 38.54 -27.98 -26.57
N THR A 39 38.71 -26.79 -27.14
CA THR A 39 39.62 -25.77 -26.61
C THR A 39 39.00 -24.37 -26.61
N PRO A 40 39.42 -23.46 -25.71
CA PRO A 40 38.99 -22.05 -25.72
C PRO A 40 39.24 -21.34 -27.07
N ARG A 41 40.23 -21.80 -27.84
CA ARG A 41 40.58 -21.24 -29.15
C ARG A 41 39.57 -21.62 -30.22
N ASP A 42 39.03 -22.84 -30.15
CA ASP A 42 37.97 -23.29 -31.06
C ASP A 42 36.67 -22.54 -30.78
N VAL A 43 36.33 -22.34 -29.50
CA VAL A 43 35.16 -21.53 -29.10
C VAL A 43 35.28 -20.12 -29.65
N GLN A 44 36.44 -19.49 -29.49
CA GLN A 44 36.69 -18.15 -29.99
C GLN A 44 36.56 -18.08 -31.52
N LYS A 45 37.07 -19.08 -32.24
CA LYS A 45 36.99 -19.13 -33.70
C LYS A 45 35.55 -19.29 -34.17
N SER A 46 34.80 -20.24 -33.62
CA SER A 46 33.39 -20.46 -33.99
C SER A 46 32.48 -19.30 -33.57
N PHE A 47 32.77 -18.63 -32.45
CA PHE A 47 32.06 -17.41 -32.05
C PHE A 47 32.33 -16.25 -33.02
N LEU A 48 33.58 -16.08 -33.47
CA LEU A 48 33.93 -15.05 -34.45
C LEU A 48 33.36 -15.35 -35.84
N GLU A 49 33.30 -16.61 -36.24
CA GLU A 49 32.63 -17.05 -37.46
C GLU A 49 31.11 -16.83 -37.36
N TRP A 50 30.47 -17.19 -36.25
CA TRP A 50 29.04 -16.93 -36.00
C TRP A 50 28.71 -15.43 -35.99
N LEU A 51 29.57 -14.60 -35.40
CA LEU A 51 29.43 -13.13 -35.42
C LEU A 51 29.63 -12.54 -36.83
N ARG A 52 30.50 -13.15 -37.63
CA ARG A 52 30.77 -12.75 -39.02
C ARG A 52 29.62 -13.16 -39.95
N GLU A 53 29.08 -14.36 -39.80
CA GLU A 53 27.95 -14.89 -40.57
C GLU A 53 26.63 -14.19 -40.28
N ARG A 54 26.44 -13.71 -39.04
CA ARG A 54 25.23 -12.95 -38.66
C ARG A 54 25.34 -11.45 -38.90
N GLU A 55 26.40 -10.99 -39.57
CA GLU A 55 26.57 -9.59 -39.95
C GLU A 55 26.46 -8.58 -38.78
N TYR A 56 26.66 -9.00 -37.52
CA TYR A 56 26.61 -8.08 -36.38
C TYR A 56 27.74 -7.03 -36.39
N TRP A 57 28.76 -7.27 -37.23
CA TRP A 57 29.86 -6.35 -37.54
C TRP A 57 29.68 -5.63 -38.88
N SER A 58 28.58 -5.90 -39.59
CA SER A 58 28.16 -5.07 -40.71
C SER A 58 27.59 -3.75 -40.18
N THR A 59 27.53 -2.76 -41.06
CA THR A 59 26.87 -1.48 -40.77
C THR A 59 25.41 -1.68 -40.34
N GLU A 60 24.70 -2.66 -40.90
CA GLU A 60 23.32 -2.97 -40.54
C GLU A 60 23.19 -3.58 -39.13
N GLY A 61 24.10 -4.48 -38.77
CA GLY A 61 24.16 -5.07 -37.44
C GLY A 61 24.47 -4.05 -36.34
N LEU A 62 25.37 -3.10 -36.62
CA LEU A 62 25.68 -1.99 -35.73
C LEU A 62 24.51 -1.00 -35.60
N ASN A 63 23.78 -0.72 -36.68
CA ASN A 63 22.58 0.12 -36.65
C ASN A 63 21.49 -0.52 -35.80
N LEU A 64 21.21 -1.82 -35.97
CA LEU A 64 20.23 -2.54 -35.18
C LEU A 64 20.56 -2.56 -33.67
N LEU A 65 21.84 -2.70 -33.33
CA LEU A 65 22.30 -2.63 -31.95
C LEU A 65 22.15 -1.22 -31.36
N THR A 66 22.39 -0.19 -32.17
CA THR A 66 22.22 1.22 -31.77
C THR A 66 20.75 1.54 -31.52
N GLU A 67 19.84 1.16 -32.42
CA GLU A 67 18.40 1.35 -32.24
C GLU A 67 17.90 0.65 -30.97
N ARG A 68 18.34 -0.59 -30.72
CA ARG A 68 17.97 -1.33 -29.50
C ARG A 68 18.53 -0.65 -28.24
N LEU A 69 19.73 -0.11 -28.31
CA LEU A 69 20.33 0.62 -27.20
C LEU A 69 19.52 1.89 -26.88
N ASP A 70 19.09 2.64 -27.89
CA ASP A 70 18.28 3.85 -27.72
C ASP A 70 16.92 3.55 -27.08
N VAL A 71 16.24 2.49 -27.54
CA VAL A 71 14.98 2.02 -26.93
C VAL A 71 15.18 1.65 -25.46
N LEU A 72 16.28 0.94 -25.14
CA LEU A 72 16.59 0.60 -23.75
C LEU A 72 16.91 1.84 -22.90
N GLN A 73 17.65 2.81 -23.44
CA GLN A 73 17.94 4.07 -22.75
C GLN A 73 16.67 4.88 -22.48
N GLN A 74 15.77 4.98 -23.45
CA GLN A 74 14.46 5.63 -23.27
C GLN A 74 13.64 4.91 -22.20
N ARG A 75 13.59 3.58 -22.22
CA ARG A 75 12.88 2.79 -21.21
C ARG A 75 13.46 2.99 -19.80
N ILE A 76 14.78 3.06 -19.67
CA ILE A 76 15.43 3.34 -18.38
C ILE A 76 15.10 4.76 -17.90
N LYS A 77 15.11 5.76 -18.79
CA LYS A 77 14.71 7.13 -18.45
C LYS A 77 13.26 7.18 -17.96
N GLN A 78 12.36 6.49 -18.66
CA GLN A 78 10.96 6.38 -18.26
C GLN A 78 10.79 5.72 -16.89
N GLN A 79 11.44 4.58 -16.66
CA GLN A 79 11.39 3.88 -15.37
C GLN A 79 11.96 4.71 -14.22
N LYS A 80 12.98 5.53 -14.45
CA LYS A 80 13.50 6.48 -13.45
C LYS A 80 12.46 7.55 -13.13
N ALA A 81 11.80 8.13 -14.14
CA ALA A 81 10.73 9.11 -13.92
C ALA A 81 9.56 8.49 -13.16
N ASP A 82 9.14 7.27 -13.51
CA ASP A 82 8.07 6.54 -12.82
C ASP A 82 8.42 6.26 -11.36
N LYS A 83 9.68 5.87 -11.09
CA LYS A 83 10.16 5.67 -9.72
C LYS A 83 10.05 6.95 -8.89
N ILE A 84 10.45 8.10 -9.43
CA ILE A 84 10.36 9.40 -8.74
C ILE A 84 8.89 9.72 -8.45
N ARG A 85 8.01 9.61 -9.46
CA ARG A 85 6.56 9.82 -9.29
C ARG A 85 5.95 8.93 -8.20
N MET A 86 6.38 7.67 -8.12
CA MET A 86 5.92 6.76 -7.07
C MET A 86 6.46 7.13 -5.69
N GLN A 87 7.70 7.60 -5.59
CA GLN A 87 8.26 8.11 -4.33
C GLN A 87 7.50 9.33 -3.83
N ASP A 88 7.15 10.27 -4.72
CA ASP A 88 6.36 11.46 -4.37
C ASP A 88 4.95 11.08 -3.88
N ARG A 89 4.30 10.11 -4.54
CA ARG A 89 3.00 9.58 -4.10
C ARG A 89 3.09 8.92 -2.72
N ILE A 90 4.13 8.13 -2.46
CA ILE A 90 4.35 7.50 -1.15
C ILE A 90 4.57 8.57 -0.06
N ALA A 91 5.36 9.61 -0.35
CA ALA A 91 5.60 10.71 0.58
C ALA A 91 4.29 11.45 0.91
N SER A 92 3.48 11.76 -0.11
CA SER A 92 2.17 12.41 0.06
C SER A 92 1.21 11.58 0.91
N VAL A 93 1.08 10.27 0.62
CA VAL A 93 0.23 9.36 1.42
C VAL A 93 0.74 9.23 2.86
N SER A 94 2.05 9.15 3.05
CA SER A 94 2.66 9.08 4.38
C SER A 94 2.38 10.33 5.21
N GLN A 95 2.43 11.51 4.59
CA GLN A 95 2.09 12.77 5.23
C GLN A 95 0.60 12.83 5.59
N ALA A 96 -0.29 12.42 4.69
CA ALA A 96 -1.73 12.36 4.95
C ALA A 96 -2.07 11.41 6.11
N LEU A 97 -1.41 10.25 6.17
CA LEU A 97 -1.57 9.28 7.25
C LEU A 97 -1.08 9.84 8.61
N ALA A 98 0.06 10.54 8.61
CA ALA A 98 0.57 11.19 9.81
C ALA A 98 -0.41 12.26 10.34
N THR A 99 -1.02 13.06 9.45
CA THR A 99 -2.06 14.03 9.83
C THR A 99 -3.29 13.34 10.41
N ARG A 100 -3.83 12.31 9.75
CA ARG A 100 -4.95 11.51 10.24
C ARG A 100 -4.68 10.88 11.61
N THR A 101 -3.44 10.44 11.85
CA THR A 101 -3.04 9.85 13.14
C THR A 101 -3.09 10.89 14.27
N LYS A 102 -2.64 12.12 14.01
CA LYS A 102 -2.76 13.24 14.96
C LYS A 102 -4.21 13.59 15.25
N GLU A 103 -5.06 13.63 14.22
CA GLU A 103 -6.50 13.85 14.37
C GLU A 103 -7.16 12.77 15.23
N CYS A 104 -6.82 11.49 15.01
CA CYS A 104 -7.35 10.38 15.82
C CYS A 104 -6.91 10.49 17.29
N ALA A 105 -5.66 10.89 17.54
CA ALA A 105 -5.18 11.11 18.91
C ALA A 105 -5.97 12.24 19.62
N LEU A 106 -6.25 13.34 18.91
CA LEU A 106 -7.08 14.43 19.43
C LEU A 106 -8.54 14.00 19.68
N GLN A 107 -9.12 13.17 18.82
CA GLN A 107 -10.46 12.63 19.05
C GLN A 107 -10.49 11.69 20.25
N ALA A 108 -9.45 10.85 20.44
CA ALA A 108 -9.35 9.97 21.59
C ALA A 108 -9.29 10.75 22.92
N THR A 109 -8.55 11.87 22.97
CA THR A 109 -8.50 12.74 24.15
C THR A 109 -9.86 13.37 24.42
N GLN A 110 -10.54 13.88 23.38
CA GLN A 110 -11.89 14.45 23.51
C GLN A 110 -12.91 13.43 24.04
N VAL A 111 -12.85 12.18 23.58
CA VAL A 111 -13.72 11.11 24.08
C VAL A 111 -13.42 10.80 25.55
N SER A 112 -12.15 10.82 25.95
CA SER A 112 -11.76 10.65 27.34
C SER A 112 -12.31 11.77 28.23
N ASP A 113 -12.21 13.02 27.79
CA ASP A 113 -12.72 14.18 28.52
C ASP A 113 -14.25 14.13 28.70
N LEU A 114 -14.97 13.80 27.63
CA LEU A 114 -16.43 13.60 27.68
C LEU A 114 -16.81 12.46 28.63
N LYS A 115 -16.03 11.38 28.67
CA LYS A 115 -16.26 10.27 29.59
C LYS A 115 -16.07 10.70 31.05
N ALA A 116 -15.04 11.51 31.33
CA ALA A 116 -14.81 12.06 32.66
C ALA A 116 -15.95 13.01 33.09
N GLU A 117 -16.44 13.85 32.19
CA GLU A 117 -17.57 14.74 32.46
C GLU A 117 -18.86 13.96 32.77
N ILE A 118 -19.12 12.87 32.03
CA ILE A 118 -20.25 11.97 32.30
C ILE A 118 -20.17 11.38 33.71
N GLU A 119 -19.00 10.93 34.16
CA GLU A 119 -18.83 10.39 35.52
C GLU A 119 -19.04 11.46 36.60
N LYS A 120 -18.58 12.69 36.37
CA LYS A 120 -18.84 13.83 37.26
C LYS A 120 -20.34 14.18 37.33
N LEU A 121 -21.06 14.10 36.22
CA LEU A 121 -22.50 14.32 36.18
C LEU A 121 -23.26 13.19 36.89
N LYS A 122 -22.83 11.94 36.75
CA LYS A 122 -23.41 10.80 37.48
C LYS A 122 -23.26 10.95 38.99
N SER A 123 -22.08 11.36 39.47
CA SER A 123 -21.86 11.57 40.91
C SER A 123 -22.71 12.73 41.45
N SER A 124 -22.80 13.84 40.71
CA SER A 124 -23.67 14.97 41.02
C SER A 124 -25.14 14.57 41.08
N LEU A 125 -25.61 13.78 40.10
CA LEU A 125 -26.98 13.27 40.07
C LEU A 125 -27.28 12.37 41.28
N LYS A 126 -26.33 11.53 41.70
CA LYS A 126 -26.46 10.69 42.90
C LYS A 126 -26.60 11.54 44.17
N ALA A 127 -25.80 12.60 44.29
CA ALA A 127 -25.88 13.53 45.43
C ALA A 127 -27.23 14.28 45.47
N VAL A 128 -27.71 14.76 44.32
CA VAL A 128 -29.02 15.43 44.21
C VAL A 128 -30.16 14.47 44.58
N LYS A 129 -30.12 13.21 44.10
CA LYS A 129 -31.11 12.19 44.48
C LYS A 129 -31.13 11.93 45.99
N GLN A 130 -29.95 11.86 46.63
CA GLN A 130 -29.86 11.68 48.08
C GLN A 130 -30.44 12.87 48.85
N LYS A 131 -30.16 14.11 48.41
CA LYS A 131 -30.76 15.32 48.99
C LYS A 131 -32.28 15.29 48.84
N ASN A 132 -32.80 15.01 47.64
CA ASN A 132 -34.24 14.90 47.40
C ASN A 132 -34.92 13.88 48.32
N ASN A 133 -34.31 12.70 48.50
CA ASN A 133 -34.86 11.69 49.41
C ASN A 133 -34.87 12.16 50.87
N LYS A 134 -33.90 12.97 51.30
CA LYS A 134 -33.90 13.59 52.65
C LYS A 134 -35.04 14.61 52.79
N TYR A 135 -35.24 15.48 51.80
CA TYR A 135 -36.32 16.47 51.81
C TYR A 135 -37.70 15.82 51.76
N ALA A 136 -37.90 14.77 50.97
CA ALA A 136 -39.16 14.02 50.94
C ALA A 136 -39.49 13.40 52.31
N ARG A 137 -38.51 12.78 52.98
CA ARG A 137 -38.68 12.26 54.35
C ARG A 137 -38.98 13.35 55.37
N ALA A 138 -38.42 14.55 55.20
CA ALA A 138 -38.71 15.69 56.06
C ALA A 138 -40.12 16.26 55.82
N SER A 139 -40.63 16.22 54.57
CA SER A 139 -41.99 16.66 54.26
C SER A 139 -43.06 15.69 54.77
N ASP A 140 -42.76 14.39 54.87
CA ASP A 140 -43.69 13.39 55.44
C ASP A 140 -43.86 13.55 56.97
N SER A 141 -42.99 14.33 57.63
CA SER A 141 -42.95 14.53 59.09
C SER A 141 -43.52 15.88 59.57
N CYS A 142 -43.89 16.82 58.68
CA CYS A 142 -44.32 18.17 59.07
C CYS A 142 -45.48 18.69 58.21
N VAL A 143 -46.41 19.39 58.87
CA VAL A 143 -47.49 20.19 58.27
C VAL A 143 -46.94 21.06 57.11
N PRO A 144 -47.67 21.28 56.00
CA PRO A 144 -47.11 21.83 54.77
C PRO A 144 -46.52 23.23 55.00
N GLN A 145 -45.19 23.35 54.92
CA GLN A 145 -44.53 24.64 54.83
C GLN A 145 -44.42 25.06 53.35
N PRO A 146 -44.98 26.21 52.94
CA PRO A 146 -45.02 26.66 51.54
C PRO A 146 -43.63 26.74 50.88
N SER A 147 -42.59 27.06 51.67
CA SER A 147 -41.20 27.18 51.21
C SER A 147 -40.61 25.87 50.71
N LEU A 148 -40.92 24.74 51.37
CA LEU A 148 -40.47 23.40 50.94
C LEU A 148 -41.19 22.95 49.68
N GLN A 149 -42.42 23.44 49.45
CA GLN A 149 -43.20 23.12 48.25
C GLN A 149 -42.66 23.82 47.00
N GLU A 150 -42.24 25.09 47.13
CA GLU A 150 -41.54 25.83 46.08
C GLU A 150 -40.18 25.20 45.75
N GLU A 151 -39.39 24.82 46.76
CA GLU A 151 -38.08 24.21 46.55
C GLU A 151 -38.19 22.85 45.86
N ASN A 152 -39.22 22.05 46.21
CA ASN A 152 -39.50 20.76 45.59
C ASN A 152 -40.02 20.91 44.14
N GLN A 153 -40.80 21.96 43.84
CA GLN A 153 -41.16 22.31 42.46
C GLN A 153 -39.92 22.70 41.63
N LYS A 154 -39.01 23.50 42.21
CA LYS A 154 -37.76 23.91 41.56
C LYS A 154 -36.87 22.70 41.26
N LEU A 155 -36.72 21.80 42.22
CA LEU A 155 -35.99 20.53 42.06
C LEU A 155 -36.63 19.60 41.01
N LYS A 156 -37.97 19.57 40.90
CA LYS A 156 -38.67 18.84 39.82
C LYS A 156 -38.37 19.43 38.44
N GLN A 157 -38.33 20.75 38.30
CA GLN A 157 -37.97 21.40 37.05
C GLN A 157 -36.52 21.12 36.67
N GLU A 158 -35.58 21.20 37.62
CA GLU A 158 -34.18 20.85 37.39
C GLU A 158 -33.99 19.38 36.98
N ASN A 159 -34.72 18.46 37.62
CA ASN A 159 -34.67 17.04 37.25
C ASN A 159 -35.18 16.82 35.82
N LYS A 160 -36.25 17.51 35.42
CA LYS A 160 -36.79 17.44 34.05
C LYS A 160 -35.77 17.99 33.03
N ALA A 161 -35.11 19.10 33.35
CA ALA A 161 -34.06 19.68 32.51
C ALA A 161 -32.83 18.75 32.38
N LEU A 162 -32.41 18.13 33.48
CA LEU A 162 -31.30 17.16 33.49
C LEU A 162 -31.62 15.89 32.70
N ARG A 163 -32.86 15.39 32.77
CA ARG A 163 -33.31 14.25 31.94
C ARG A 163 -33.23 14.60 30.46
N LEU A 164 -33.77 15.75 30.06
CA LEU A 164 -33.69 16.26 28.68
C LEU A 164 -32.25 16.39 28.17
N LYS A 165 -31.34 16.90 29.01
CA LYS A 165 -29.91 16.97 28.68
C LYS A 165 -29.29 15.57 28.50
N THR A 166 -29.64 14.64 29.37
CA THR A 166 -29.14 13.26 29.32
C THR A 166 -29.62 12.54 28.06
N ASP A 167 -30.88 12.70 27.69
CA ASP A 167 -31.45 12.13 26.46
C ASP A 167 -30.76 12.71 25.20
N ASN A 168 -30.46 14.02 25.21
CA ASN A 168 -29.71 14.64 24.14
C ASN A 168 -28.26 14.12 24.03
N ILE A 169 -27.59 13.90 25.16
CA ILE A 169 -26.24 13.32 25.18
C ILE A 169 -26.28 11.87 24.65
N MET A 170 -27.27 11.07 25.06
CA MET A 170 -27.48 9.71 24.57
C MET A 170 -27.72 9.67 23.06
N LYS A 171 -28.52 10.61 22.52
CA LYS A 171 -28.71 10.74 21.06
C LYS A 171 -27.40 11.06 20.35
N LYS A 172 -26.62 12.02 20.86
CA LYS A 172 -25.31 12.38 20.28
C LYS A 172 -24.33 11.21 20.31
N ALA A 173 -24.28 10.46 21.41
CA ALA A 173 -23.45 9.27 21.55
C ALA A 173 -23.82 8.19 20.53
N ARG A 174 -25.12 8.00 20.25
CA ARG A 174 -25.59 7.08 19.20
C ARG A 174 -25.13 7.51 17.80
N ILE A 175 -25.25 8.80 17.47
CA ILE A 175 -24.79 9.34 16.18
C ILE A 175 -23.28 9.16 16.02
N LEU A 176 -22.49 9.44 17.07
CA LEU A 176 -21.05 9.20 17.07
C LEU A 176 -20.70 7.72 16.89
N GLY A 177 -21.48 6.81 17.50
CA GLY A 177 -21.36 5.38 17.28
C GLY A 177 -21.56 5.00 15.81
N GLN A 178 -22.63 5.50 15.18
CA GLN A 178 -22.89 5.28 13.75
C GLN A 178 -21.77 5.84 12.86
N CYS A 179 -21.28 7.06 13.13
CA CYS A 179 -20.15 7.62 12.37
C CYS A 179 -18.89 6.75 12.47
N ARG A 180 -18.61 6.17 13.65
CA ARG A 180 -17.48 5.26 13.81
C ARG A 180 -17.65 4.00 12.97
N ASP A 181 -18.83 3.38 13.01
CA ASP A 181 -19.13 2.17 12.25
C ASP A 181 -19.02 2.43 10.72
N ASP A 182 -19.48 3.59 10.26
CA ASP A 182 -19.36 4.01 8.86
C ASP A 182 -17.89 4.19 8.43
N VAL A 183 -17.06 4.79 9.28
CA VAL A 183 -15.61 4.95 9.03
C VAL A 183 -14.92 3.59 8.98
N ASP A 184 -15.19 2.70 9.92
CA ASP A 184 -14.64 1.33 9.94
C ASP A 184 -15.04 0.55 8.67
N ASN A 185 -16.27 0.76 8.19
CA ASN A 185 -16.73 0.15 6.94
C ASN A 185 -16.01 0.73 5.70
N GLN A 186 -15.79 2.05 5.64
CA GLN A 186 -15.02 2.66 4.55
C GLN A 186 -13.57 2.17 4.53
N ILE A 187 -12.94 2.00 5.69
CA ILE A 187 -11.57 1.45 5.78
C ILE A 187 -11.53 0.03 5.21
N LYS A 188 -12.51 -0.83 5.56
CA LYS A 188 -12.61 -2.19 5.00
C LYS A 188 -12.74 -2.19 3.48
N ILE A 189 -13.61 -1.34 2.93
CA ILE A 189 -13.81 -1.21 1.48
C ILE A 189 -12.52 -0.76 0.79
N LEU A 190 -11.83 0.24 1.35
CA LEU A 190 -10.57 0.74 0.80
C LEU A 190 -9.46 -0.32 0.83
N MET A 191 -9.35 -1.09 1.92
CA MET A 191 -8.41 -2.21 2.00
C MET A 191 -8.72 -3.32 0.98
N GLN A 192 -9.99 -3.65 0.74
CA GLN A 192 -10.37 -4.59 -0.31
C GLN A 192 -9.98 -4.10 -1.70
N LYS A 193 -10.25 -2.83 -2.03
CA LYS A 193 -9.85 -2.23 -3.32
C LYS A 193 -8.34 -2.24 -3.50
N PHE A 194 -7.59 -1.92 -2.44
CA PHE A 194 -6.13 -1.96 -2.48
C PHE A 194 -5.59 -3.36 -2.76
N ASN A 195 -6.12 -4.38 -2.07
CA ASN A 195 -5.72 -5.77 -2.28
C ASN A 195 -6.07 -6.28 -3.70
N MET A 196 -7.20 -5.83 -4.25
CA MET A 196 -7.59 -6.14 -5.63
C MET A 196 -6.59 -5.55 -6.63
N HIS A 197 -6.20 -4.29 -6.48
CA HIS A 197 -5.18 -3.68 -7.35
C HIS A 197 -3.80 -4.34 -7.20
N LEU A 198 -3.41 -4.77 -6.00
CA LEU A 198 -2.17 -5.55 -5.82
C LEU A 198 -2.23 -6.90 -6.55
N ALA A 199 -3.38 -7.56 -6.54
CA ALA A 199 -3.58 -8.81 -7.27
C ALA A 199 -3.58 -8.60 -8.80
N GLU A 200 -4.25 -7.55 -9.29
CA GLU A 200 -4.25 -7.16 -10.71
C GLU A 200 -2.83 -6.85 -11.22
N ALA A 201 -2.07 -6.05 -10.49
CA ALA A 201 -0.67 -5.74 -10.82
C ALA A 201 0.25 -6.97 -10.80
N SER A 202 -0.12 -8.01 -10.03
CA SER A 202 0.62 -9.28 -9.99
C SER A 202 0.27 -10.19 -11.17
N LEU A 203 -0.97 -10.16 -11.65
CA LEU A 203 -1.42 -10.92 -12.83
C LEU A 203 -0.85 -10.34 -14.14
N ASP A 204 -0.69 -9.03 -14.26
CA ASP A 204 -0.15 -8.40 -15.48
C ASP A 204 1.32 -8.74 -15.76
N LYS A 205 2.09 -9.15 -14.73
CA LYS A 205 3.45 -9.68 -14.93
C LYS A 205 3.49 -11.05 -15.61
N SER A 206 2.36 -11.78 -15.65
CA SER A 206 2.27 -13.11 -16.28
C SER A 206 1.83 -13.08 -17.74
N LYS A 207 1.34 -11.94 -18.25
CA LYS A 207 0.89 -11.79 -19.65
C LYS A 207 1.91 -11.13 -20.58
N THR A 208 3.05 -10.63 -20.08
CA THR A 208 4.14 -10.10 -20.91
C THR A 208 5.09 -11.19 -21.37
N SER A 209 4.56 -12.20 -22.08
CA SER A 209 5.38 -12.96 -23.02
C SER A 209 5.59 -12.10 -24.28
N PRO A 210 6.82 -11.96 -24.80
CA PRO A 210 7.07 -11.17 -25.99
C PRO A 210 6.66 -11.99 -27.22
N THR A 211 5.41 -11.89 -27.63
CA THR A 211 5.01 -12.29 -28.99
C THR A 211 5.19 -11.10 -29.91
N HIS A 212 6.23 -11.20 -30.73
CA HIS A 212 6.43 -10.38 -31.93
C HIS A 212 5.21 -10.49 -32.85
N SER A 213 4.63 -9.36 -33.24
CA SER A 213 4.08 -9.17 -34.59
C SER A 213 3.82 -7.70 -34.86
N SER A 214 4.56 -7.21 -35.85
CA SER A 214 4.34 -6.12 -36.79
C SER A 214 3.31 -5.02 -36.49
N ALA A 215 3.81 -3.80 -36.61
CA ALA A 215 3.15 -2.58 -37.06
C ALA A 215 1.67 -2.67 -37.44
N GLU A 216 0.84 -1.95 -36.69
CA GLU A 216 -0.11 -1.00 -37.27
C GLU A 216 -0.41 0.11 -36.25
N GLN A 217 -0.18 1.34 -36.67
CA GLN A 217 -0.52 2.54 -35.93
C GLN A 217 -2.04 2.60 -35.72
N SER A 218 -2.50 2.54 -34.48
CA SER A 218 -3.85 2.98 -34.14
C SER A 218 -3.76 3.98 -32.99
N SER A 219 -4.07 5.23 -33.33
CA SER A 219 -4.28 6.33 -32.40
C SER A 219 -5.27 5.88 -31.31
N ILE A 220 -4.76 5.70 -30.09
CA ILE A 220 -5.60 5.39 -28.93
C ILE A 220 -6.22 6.71 -28.48
N ARG A 221 -7.47 6.94 -28.88
CA ARG A 221 -8.30 8.00 -28.27
C ARG A 221 -8.72 7.55 -26.87
N LEU A 222 -8.32 8.31 -25.85
CA LEU A 222 -8.86 8.18 -24.50
C LEU A 222 -10.34 8.59 -24.50
N PRO A 223 -11.20 7.99 -23.65
CA PRO A 223 -12.65 8.20 -23.64
C PRO A 223 -13.11 9.63 -23.33
N ASN A 224 -12.19 10.58 -23.08
CA ASN A 224 -12.48 11.99 -22.83
C ASN A 224 -11.88 12.97 -23.86
N GLY A 225 -11.32 12.49 -24.97
CA GLY A 225 -10.90 13.37 -26.08
C GLY A 225 -9.77 14.36 -25.77
N LEU A 226 -8.91 14.08 -24.79
CA LEU A 226 -7.68 14.85 -24.55
C LEU A 226 -6.51 14.16 -25.23
N ASP A 227 -5.85 14.91 -26.12
CA ASP A 227 -4.66 14.47 -26.85
C ASP A 227 -3.41 14.55 -25.96
N ILE A 228 -2.51 13.58 -26.09
CA ILE A 228 -1.35 13.42 -25.21
C ILE A 228 -0.24 14.43 -25.54
N ASP A 229 -0.26 15.00 -26.73
CA ASP A 229 0.74 15.97 -27.20
C ASP A 229 0.48 17.42 -26.70
N GLU A 230 -0.58 17.66 -25.90
CA GLU A 230 -0.91 18.98 -25.32
C GLU A 230 -0.52 19.16 -23.83
N ILE A 231 0.20 18.21 -23.20
CA ILE A 231 0.74 18.32 -21.82
C ILE A 231 2.26 18.44 -21.83
#